data_AF-A0A542IS09-F1
#
_entry.id   AF-A0A542IS09-F1
#
_cell.length_a   1.000
_cell.length_b   1.000
_cell.length_c   1.000
_cell.angle_alpha   90.00
_cell.angle_beta   90.00
_cell.angle_gamma   90.00
#
_symmetry.space_group_name_H-M   'P 1'
#
loop_
_entity.id
_entity.type
_entity.pdbx_description
1 polymer ?
#
loop_
_entity_poly.entity_id
_entity_poly.type
_entity_poly.pdbx_seq_one_letter_code
_entity_poly.pdbx_strand_id
1 'polypeptide(L)'
;MPAEERRRTAYHESGHARLGMLEPGADPVRKISIIPRGRPLGGTLSTPDTDRYGYDENYLKGRIVGALGGMAAEDLVFGVVTTGAESDLQTSTHLARMMVGRWGMSKRIGPVQVLPEEGDLGAYGPICKTGLTRKTRKL
;
A
#
# COMPACT_ATOMS: atom_id res chain seq x y z
N MET A 1 -4.38 5.94 27.06
CA MET A 1 -3.41 6.53 26.13
C MET A 1 -2.79 7.77 26.78
N PRO A 2 -1.48 7.78 27.05
CA PRO A 2 -0.75 8.96 27.52
C PRO A 2 -0.92 10.15 26.57
N ALA A 3 -0.74 11.37 27.08
CA ALA A 3 -0.98 12.59 26.31
C ALA A 3 -0.08 12.69 25.07
N GLU A 4 1.17 12.22 25.16
CA GLU A 4 2.12 12.23 24.05
C GLU A 4 1.73 11.24 22.95
N GLU A 5 1.33 10.01 23.31
CA GLU A 5 0.82 9.02 22.36
C GLU A 5 -0.44 9.53 21.66
N ARG A 6 -1.37 10.15 22.41
CA ARG A 6 -2.56 10.78 21.84
C ARG A 6 -2.22 11.89 20.85
N ARG A 7 -1.22 12.71 21.19
CA ARG A 7 -0.75 13.78 20.31
C ARG A 7 -0.18 13.19 19.02
N ARG A 8 0.63 12.14 19.11
CA ARG A 8 1.18 11.46 17.92
C ARG A 8 0.07 10.88 17.05
N THR A 9 -0.87 10.12 17.62
CA THR A 9 -2.04 9.61 16.89
C THR A 9 -2.82 10.74 16.23
N ALA A 10 -3.00 11.88 16.89
CA ALA A 10 -3.70 13.01 16.29
C ALA A 10 -2.98 13.56 15.04
N TYR A 11 -1.66 13.68 15.05
CA TYR A 11 -0.91 14.10 13.86
C TYR A 11 -0.93 13.04 12.76
N HIS A 12 -0.82 11.76 13.13
CA HIS A 12 -0.92 10.64 12.19
C HIS A 12 -2.27 10.65 11.45
N GLU A 13 -3.38 10.66 12.19
CA GLU A 13 -4.72 10.72 11.60
C GLU A 13 -4.95 12.02 10.82
N SER A 14 -4.38 13.14 11.26
CA SER A 14 -4.43 14.40 10.52
C SER A 14 -3.68 14.34 9.19
N GLY A 15 -2.61 13.54 9.12
CA GLY A 15 -1.84 13.30 7.90
C GLY A 15 -2.68 12.61 6.84
N HIS A 16 -3.31 11.49 7.19
CA HIS A 16 -4.26 10.80 6.32
C HIS A 16 -5.41 11.71 5.90
N ALA A 17 -6.00 12.42 6.87
CA ALA A 17 -7.10 13.33 6.61
C ALA A 17 -6.74 14.40 5.58
N ARG A 18 -5.59 15.04 5.77
CA ARG A 18 -5.16 16.16 4.93
C ARG A 18 -4.82 15.69 3.51
N LEU A 19 -4.05 14.61 3.37
CA LEU A 19 -3.73 14.10 2.04
C LEU A 19 -4.95 13.48 1.36
N GLY A 20 -5.81 12.78 2.09
CA GLY A 20 -7.05 12.22 1.55
C GLY A 20 -8.04 13.27 1.03
N MET A 21 -7.98 14.51 1.55
CA MET A 21 -8.83 15.61 1.08
C MET A 21 -8.19 16.45 -0.03
N LEU A 22 -6.86 16.49 -0.12
CA LEU A 22 -6.13 17.36 -1.05
C LEU A 22 -5.62 16.64 -2.29
N GLU A 23 -5.31 15.35 -2.18
CA GLU A 23 -4.70 14.59 -3.26
C GLU A 23 -5.75 14.17 -4.30
N PRO A 24 -5.58 14.55 -5.58
CA PRO A 24 -6.45 14.08 -6.65
C PRO A 24 -6.43 12.55 -6.75
N GLY A 25 -7.60 11.92 -6.68
CA GLY A 25 -7.73 10.47 -6.77
C GLY A 25 -7.56 9.73 -5.45
N ALA A 26 -7.32 10.42 -4.33
CA ALA A 26 -7.54 9.83 -3.02
C ALA A 26 -9.05 9.77 -2.70
N ASP A 27 -9.43 8.78 -1.88
CA ASP A 27 -10.82 8.66 -1.42
C ASP A 27 -11.13 9.74 -0.37
N PRO A 28 -12.26 10.46 -0.49
CA PRO A 28 -12.60 11.54 0.41
C PRO A 28 -12.82 11.03 1.82
N VAL A 29 -12.31 11.81 2.78
CA VAL A 29 -12.34 11.46 4.20
C VAL A 29 -13.70 11.83 4.78
N ARG A 30 -14.40 10.84 5.34
CA ARG A 30 -15.75 11.03 5.90
C ARG A 30 -15.73 11.19 7.42
N LYS A 31 -14.76 10.57 8.09
CA LYS A 31 -14.67 10.61 9.55
C LYS A 31 -13.23 10.41 10.01
N ILE A 32 -12.84 11.16 11.04
CA ILE A 32 -11.52 11.05 11.67
C ILE A 32 -11.75 10.91 13.18
N SER A 33 -11.04 9.98 13.83
CA SER A 33 -11.13 9.79 15.27
C SER A 33 -9.77 9.42 15.85
N ILE A 34 -9.39 10.10 16.93
CA ILE A 34 -8.21 9.79 17.75
C ILE A 34 -8.57 8.99 19.01
N ILE A 35 -9.85 8.64 19.16
CA ILE A 35 -10.34 7.86 20.28
C ILE A 35 -10.10 6.39 19.94
N PRO A 36 -9.32 5.66 20.76
CA PRO A 36 -9.06 4.24 20.51
C PRO A 36 -10.35 3.45 20.67
N ARG A 37 -10.72 2.70 19.63
CA ARG A 37 -11.88 1.79 19.64
C ARG A 37 -11.43 0.41 19.22
N GLY A 38 -11.01 -0.42 20.18
CA GLY A 38 -10.39 -1.72 19.90
C GLY A 38 -9.03 -1.58 19.22
N ARG A 39 -8.68 -2.51 18.33
CA ARG A 39 -7.66 -2.31 17.30
C ARG A 39 -8.39 -1.70 16.08
N PRO A 40 -8.08 -0.47 15.62
CA PRO A 40 -6.89 0.37 15.85
C PRO A 40 -7.05 1.51 16.89
N LEU A 41 -5.94 2.18 17.25
CA LEU A 41 -5.82 3.26 18.27
C LEU A 41 -6.45 4.61 17.87
N GLY A 42 -7.13 4.64 16.74
CA GLY A 42 -7.62 5.81 16.02
C GLY A 42 -7.91 5.36 14.59
N GLY A 43 -8.59 6.19 13.80
CA GLY A 43 -8.77 5.85 12.40
C GLY A 43 -9.41 6.94 11.58
N THR A 44 -8.92 7.03 10.36
CA THR A 44 -9.46 7.86 9.29
C THR A 44 -10.27 6.96 8.35
N LEU A 45 -11.58 7.21 8.30
CA LEU A 45 -12.48 6.53 7.38
C LEU A 45 -12.57 7.34 6.09
N SER A 46 -11.97 6.81 5.03
CA SER A 46 -12.18 7.27 3.66
C SER A 46 -13.15 6.35 2.95
N THR A 47 -14.04 6.93 2.14
CA THR A 47 -15.05 6.16 1.40
C THR A 47 -15.06 6.62 -0.05
N PRO A 48 -14.95 5.71 -1.04
CA PRO A 48 -15.11 6.10 -2.44
C PRO A 48 -16.48 6.72 -2.68
N ASP A 49 -16.54 7.79 -3.49
CA ASP A 49 -17.81 8.44 -3.84
C ASP A 49 -18.64 7.64 -4.86
N THR A 50 -17.96 6.82 -5.66
CA THR A 50 -18.59 5.98 -6.67
C THR A 50 -18.06 4.56 -6.60
N ASP A 51 -18.95 3.61 -6.83
CA ASP A 51 -18.54 2.22 -7.06
C ASP A 51 -17.85 2.13 -8.42
N ARG A 52 -16.60 1.67 -8.44
CA ARG A 52 -15.75 1.66 -9.64
C ARG A 52 -15.30 0.24 -9.92
N TYR A 53 -15.56 -0.21 -11.14
CA TYR A 53 -15.06 -1.50 -11.64
C TYR A 53 -13.61 -1.45 -12.13
N GLY A 54 -13.07 -0.25 -12.38
CA GLY A 54 -11.70 -0.05 -12.85
C GLY A 54 -11.08 1.19 -12.24
N TYR A 55 -9.82 1.07 -11.83
CA TYR A 55 -9.03 2.13 -11.23
C TYR A 55 -7.95 2.60 -12.20
N ASP A 56 -7.88 3.91 -12.43
CA ASP A 56 -6.80 4.50 -13.21
C ASP A 56 -5.52 4.67 -12.38
N GLU A 57 -4.40 4.91 -13.05
CA GLU A 57 -3.08 5.06 -12.41
C GLU A 57 -3.04 6.22 -11.40
N ASN A 58 -3.75 7.32 -11.67
CA ASN A 58 -3.75 8.50 -10.81
C ASN A 58 -4.52 8.23 -9.51
N TYR A 59 -5.65 7.56 -9.59
CA TYR A 59 -6.42 7.12 -8.43
C TYR A 59 -5.57 6.22 -7.52
N LEU A 60 -4.90 5.22 -8.09
CA LEU A 60 -4.07 4.30 -7.31
C LEU A 60 -2.87 5.01 -6.66
N LYS A 61 -2.25 5.96 -7.36
CA LYS A 61 -1.23 6.83 -6.78
C LYS A 61 -1.79 7.70 -5.65
N GLY A 62 -2.95 8.31 -5.85
CA GLY A 62 -3.62 9.12 -4.84
C GLY A 62 -3.94 8.30 -3.59
N ARG A 63 -4.36 7.05 -3.75
CA ARG A 63 -4.54 6.10 -2.64
C ARG A 63 -3.25 5.78 -1.90
N ILE A 64 -2.13 5.59 -2.60
CA ILE A 64 -0.82 5.39 -1.97
C ILE A 64 -0.42 6.65 -1.19
N VAL A 65 -0.57 7.83 -1.79
CA VAL A 65 -0.24 9.11 -1.13
C VAL A 65 -1.09 9.31 0.12
N GLY A 66 -2.40 9.08 0.05
CA GLY A 66 -3.31 9.18 1.19
C GLY A 66 -2.98 8.19 2.32
N ALA A 67 -2.60 6.95 1.97
CA ALA A 67 -2.15 5.96 2.94
C ALA A 67 -0.84 6.36 3.61
N LEU A 68 0.13 6.90 2.88
CA LEU A 68 1.41 7.31 3.47
C LEU A 68 1.34 8.63 4.26
N GLY A 69 0.18 9.30 4.29
CA GLY A 69 0.00 10.60 4.94
C GLY A 69 0.25 10.61 6.43
N GLY A 70 -0.17 9.57 7.17
CA GLY A 70 0.05 9.49 8.61
C GLY A 70 1.54 9.42 8.96
N MET A 71 2.28 8.54 8.28
CA MET A 71 3.73 8.44 8.40
C MET A 71 4.46 9.73 8.02
N ALA A 72 4.06 10.38 6.92
CA ALA A 72 4.66 11.65 6.52
C ALA A 72 4.43 12.77 7.56
N ALA A 73 3.26 12.80 8.19
CA ALA A 73 2.96 13.75 9.26
C ALA A 73 3.78 13.48 10.52
N GLU A 74 4.01 12.21 10.87
CA GLU A 74 4.88 11.85 11.99
C GLU A 74 6.32 12.30 11.77
N ASP A 75 6.88 12.00 10.60
CA ASP A 75 8.24 12.37 10.25
C ASP A 75 8.42 13.89 10.24
N LEU A 76 7.48 14.63 9.66
CA LEU A 76 7.56 16.09 9.56
C LEU A 76 7.47 16.80 10.91
N VAL A 77 6.67 16.28 11.85
CA VAL A 77 6.40 16.96 13.14
C VAL A 77 7.32 16.47 14.26
N PHE A 78 7.68 15.19 14.26
CA PHE A 78 8.44 14.55 15.33
C PHE A 78 9.83 14.07 14.90
N GLY A 79 10.12 14.02 13.59
CA GLY A 79 11.38 13.49 13.05
C GLY A 79 11.56 11.99 13.27
N VAL A 80 10.48 11.27 13.60
CA VAL A 80 10.49 9.84 13.92
C VAL A 80 9.21 9.21 13.39
N VAL A 81 9.37 8.18 12.57
CA VAL A 81 8.29 7.29 12.13
C VAL A 81 8.12 6.15 13.12
N THR A 82 6.89 5.83 13.48
CA THR A 82 6.59 4.72 14.39
C THR A 82 6.14 3.44 13.70
N THR A 83 6.10 2.34 14.46
CA THR A 83 5.52 1.07 14.01
C THR A 83 4.00 1.15 13.79
N GLY A 84 3.34 2.25 14.16
CA GLY A 84 1.91 2.47 13.92
C GLY A 84 1.55 2.53 12.43
N ALA A 85 2.50 2.92 11.57
CA ALA A 85 2.32 3.02 10.12
C ALA A 85 2.50 1.70 9.36
N GLU A 86 2.63 0.55 10.05
CA GLU A 86 2.86 -0.74 9.40
C GLU A 86 1.76 -1.09 8.38
N SER A 87 0.49 -0.93 8.78
CA SER A 87 -0.66 -1.24 7.92
C SER A 87 -0.69 -0.36 6.66
N ASP A 88 -0.33 0.91 6.80
CA ASP A 88 -0.27 1.86 5.68
C ASP A 88 0.83 1.51 4.70
N LEU A 89 1.99 1.11 5.21
CA LEU A 89 3.11 0.63 4.41
C LEU A 89 2.76 -0.66 3.66
N GLN A 90 2.11 -1.61 4.33
CA GLN A 90 1.66 -2.86 3.72
C GLN A 90 0.69 -2.58 2.56
N THR A 91 -0.31 -1.72 2.79
CA THR A 91 -1.31 -1.34 1.78
C THR A 91 -0.66 -0.63 0.60
N SER A 92 0.21 0.36 0.87
CA SER A 92 0.90 1.13 -0.17
C SER A 92 1.84 0.28 -1.00
N THR A 93 2.59 -0.61 -0.34
CA THR A 93 3.52 -1.55 -1.00
C THR A 93 2.76 -2.52 -1.88
N HIS A 94 1.66 -3.09 -1.37
CA HIS A 94 0.83 -4.01 -2.16
C HIS A 94 0.26 -3.30 -3.40
N LEU A 95 -0.32 -2.12 -3.26
CA LEU A 95 -0.82 -1.34 -4.41
C LEU A 95 0.28 -1.06 -5.44
N ALA A 96 1.45 -0.58 -5.01
CA ALA A 96 2.57 -0.32 -5.91
C ALA A 96 3.03 -1.58 -6.65
N ARG A 97 3.08 -2.73 -5.96
CA ARG A 97 3.43 -4.02 -6.58
C ARG A 97 2.40 -4.44 -7.62
N MET A 98 1.11 -4.24 -7.36
CA MET A 98 0.04 -4.60 -8.29
C MET A 98 0.04 -3.70 -9.53
N MET A 99 0.22 -2.39 -9.34
CA MET A 99 0.38 -1.41 -10.42
C MET A 99 1.49 -1.82 -11.39
N VAL A 100 2.66 -2.14 -10.86
CA VAL A 100 3.85 -2.44 -11.65
C VAL A 100 3.81 -3.87 -12.21
N GLY A 101 3.36 -4.84 -11.40
CA GLY A 101 3.52 -6.26 -11.67
C GLY A 101 2.34 -6.95 -12.35
N ARG A 102 1.13 -6.41 -12.25
CA ARG A 102 -0.09 -6.99 -12.85
C ARG A 102 -0.83 -6.03 -13.78
N TRP A 103 -0.88 -4.75 -13.46
CA TRP A 103 -1.66 -3.79 -14.26
C TRP A 103 -0.85 -3.09 -15.37
N GLY A 104 0.45 -3.37 -15.47
CA GLY A 104 1.29 -2.81 -16.53
C GLY A 104 1.46 -1.29 -16.45
N MET A 105 1.26 -0.69 -15.27
CA MET A 105 1.32 0.76 -15.04
C MET A 105 2.77 1.26 -14.87
N SER A 106 3.75 0.52 -15.36
CA SER A 106 5.17 0.91 -15.36
C SER A 106 5.68 0.98 -16.79
N LYS A 107 6.05 2.18 -17.25
CA LYS A 107 6.64 2.39 -18.58
C LYS A 107 7.91 1.57 -18.83
N ARG A 108 8.65 1.24 -17.77
CA ARG A 108 9.90 0.46 -17.85
C ARG A 108 9.66 -1.03 -18.08
N ILE A 109 8.55 -1.56 -17.57
CA ILE A 109 8.18 -2.97 -17.73
C ILE A 109 7.31 -3.14 -18.97
N GLY A 110 6.43 -2.17 -19.24
CA GLY A 110 5.43 -2.23 -20.30
C GLY A 110 4.16 -2.95 -19.85
N PRO A 111 3.19 -3.12 -20.78
CA PRO A 111 1.88 -3.71 -20.50
C PRO A 111 1.95 -5.24 -20.43
N VAL A 112 2.72 -5.77 -19.48
CA VAL A 112 2.87 -7.22 -19.23
C VAL A 112 2.60 -7.56 -17.77
N GLN A 113 2.12 -8.78 -17.53
CA GLN A 113 1.99 -9.33 -16.18
C GLN A 113 3.23 -10.13 -15.84
N VAL A 114 3.94 -9.74 -14.78
CA VAL A 114 5.18 -10.39 -14.32
C VAL A 114 5.02 -11.05 -12.95
N LEU A 115 4.01 -10.66 -12.18
CA LEU A 115 3.68 -11.28 -10.91
C LEU A 115 2.60 -12.36 -11.09
N PRO A 116 2.69 -13.47 -10.34
CA PRO A 116 1.64 -14.48 -10.33
C PRO A 116 0.36 -13.92 -9.71
N GLU A 117 -0.74 -14.63 -9.91
CA GLU A 117 -1.99 -14.35 -9.20
C GLU A 117 -1.80 -14.52 -7.69
N GLU A 118 -2.44 -13.66 -6.89
CA GLU A 118 -2.36 -13.77 -5.44
C GLU A 118 -2.96 -15.10 -4.98
N GLY A 119 -2.15 -15.93 -4.33
CA GLY A 119 -2.51 -17.29 -3.93
C GLY A 119 -1.99 -18.39 -4.86
N ASP A 120 -1.49 -18.04 -6.05
CA ASP A 120 -0.88 -19.00 -6.98
C ASP A 120 0.65 -19.06 -6.77
N LEU A 121 1.04 -19.74 -5.68
CA LEU A 121 2.45 -20.07 -5.39
C LEU A 121 3.00 -21.18 -6.32
N GLY A 122 2.23 -21.66 -7.29
CA GLY A 122 2.55 -22.83 -8.11
C GLY A 122 3.14 -22.54 -9.51
N ALA A 123 3.00 -21.32 -10.03
CA ALA A 123 3.28 -21.05 -11.45
C ALA A 123 4.76 -20.78 -11.82
N TYR A 124 5.63 -20.54 -10.84
CA TYR A 124 7.07 -20.41 -11.07
C TYR A 124 7.81 -21.66 -10.57
N GLY A 125 7.76 -22.73 -11.38
CA GLY A 125 8.77 -23.78 -11.35
C GLY A 125 10.17 -23.19 -11.56
N PRO A 126 11.25 -23.87 -11.11
CA PRO A 126 12.58 -23.29 -11.03
C PRO A 126 13.03 -22.73 -12.39
N ILE A 127 13.26 -21.42 -12.41
CA ILE A 127 13.86 -20.71 -13.53
C ILE A 127 15.22 -21.38 -13.82
N CYS A 128 15.26 -22.12 -14.92
CA CYS A 128 16.46 -22.44 -15.71
C CYS A 128 17.68 -22.95 -14.92
N LYS A 129 17.77 -24.28 -14.70
CA LYS A 129 19.08 -24.94 -14.62
C LYS A 129 19.55 -25.29 -16.04
N THR A 130 20.02 -24.29 -16.78
CA THR A 130 20.85 -24.56 -17.96
C THR A 130 22.23 -25.00 -17.50
N GLY A 131 22.61 -26.23 -17.87
CA GLY A 131 24.01 -26.69 -17.81
C GLY A 131 24.30 -27.79 -16.79
N LEU A 132 23.87 -29.02 -17.06
CA LEU A 132 24.80 -30.15 -17.00
C LEU A 132 24.28 -31.30 -17.85
N THR A 133 24.87 -31.42 -19.04
CA THR A 133 24.88 -32.66 -19.81
C THR A 133 25.41 -33.81 -18.95
N ARG A 134 24.68 -34.92 -18.89
CA ARG A 134 25.27 -36.26 -18.97
C ARG A 134 24.20 -37.27 -19.40
N LYS A 135 24.32 -37.67 -20.66
CA LYS A 135 23.88 -38.97 -21.17
C LYS A 135 24.25 -40.07 -20.17
N THR A 136 23.30 -40.95 -19.85
CA THR A 136 23.34 -42.43 -19.97
C THR A 136 22.19 -42.96 -19.08
N ARG A 137 21.02 -43.32 -19.63
CA ARG A 137 20.68 -44.60 -20.28
C ARG A 137 20.91 -45.80 -19.34
N LYS A 138 19.79 -46.38 -18.89
CA LYS A 138 19.54 -47.80 -18.56
C LYS A 138 20.70 -48.61 -17.97
N LEU A 139 20.55 -49.03 -16.72
CA LEU A 139 20.36 -50.43 -16.29
C LEU A 139 19.85 -50.43 -14.85
#